data_AF-B3ECU1-F1
#
_entry.id   AF-B3ECU1-F1
#
_cell.length_a   1.000
_cell.length_b   1.000
_cell.length_c   1.000
_cell.angle_alpha   90.00
_cell.angle_beta   90.00
_cell.angle_gamma   90.00
#
_symmetry.space_group_name_H-M   'P 1'
#
loop_
_entity.id
_entity.type
_entity.pdbx_description
1 polymer ?
#
loop_
_entity_poly.entity_id
_entity_poly.type
_entity_poly.pdbx_seq_one_letter_code
_entity_poly.pdbx_strand_id
1 'polypeptide(L)'
;MAMNINLTPSLEKMVRDKVKSGLYTSASEVMREALRLMAEQDSIRQAKMDLLRQDIRAGIESGTALVWDPEEVKKAGRERNKA
;
A
#
# COMPACT_ATOMS: atom_id res chain seq x y z
N MET A 1 -25.27 -5.53 13.98
CA MET A 1 -26.17 -5.87 12.85
C MET A 1 -25.59 -7.08 12.13
N ALA A 2 -26.41 -8.05 11.72
CA ALA A 2 -25.95 -9.21 10.94
C ALA A 2 -26.03 -8.87 9.45
N MET A 3 -24.98 -9.22 8.70
CA MET A 3 -24.89 -9.04 7.24
C MET A 3 -24.70 -10.41 6.60
N ASN A 4 -25.54 -10.76 5.63
CA ASN A 4 -25.40 -11.98 4.87
C ASN A 4 -24.50 -11.73 3.66
N ILE A 5 -23.48 -12.57 3.50
CA ILE A 5 -22.49 -12.46 2.42
C ILE A 5 -22.41 -13.82 1.73
N ASN A 6 -22.55 -13.82 0.41
CA ASN A 6 -22.37 -15.02 -0.39
C ASN A 6 -20.89 -15.18 -0.74
N LEU A 7 -20.31 -16.32 -0.39
CA LEU A 7 -18.93 -16.66 -0.71
C LEU A 7 -18.88 -17.64 -1.88
N THR A 8 -17.82 -17.57 -2.68
CA THR A 8 -17.52 -18.65 -3.62
C THR A 8 -17.12 -19.91 -2.84
N PRO A 9 -17.29 -21.12 -3.41
CA PRO A 9 -16.95 -22.37 -2.72
C PRO A 9 -15.51 -22.43 -2.20
N SER A 10 -14.58 -21.82 -2.93
CA SER A 10 -13.16 -21.73 -2.54
C SER A 10 -12.96 -20.88 -1.28
N LEU A 11 -13.57 -19.69 -1.23
CA LEU A 11 -13.51 -18.80 -0.08
C LEU A 11 -14.18 -19.42 1.14
N GLU A 12 -15.33 -20.07 0.94
CA GLU A 12 -16.03 -20.76 2.01
C GLU A 12 -15.19 -21.90 2.60
N LYS A 13 -14.52 -22.70 1.75
CA LYS A 13 -13.57 -23.73 2.21
C LYS A 13 -12.44 -23.11 3.03
N MET A 14 -11.85 -22.01 2.56
CA MET A 14 -10.77 -21.32 3.29
C MET A 14 -11.23 -20.84 4.67
N VAL A 15 -12.42 -20.23 4.78
CA VAL A 15 -12.98 -19.78 6.06
C VAL A 15 -13.23 -20.96 6.99
N ARG A 16 -13.82 -22.05 6.49
CA ARG A 16 -14.04 -23.27 7.29
C ARG A 16 -12.73 -23.88 7.79
N ASP A 17 -11.70 -23.96 6.96
CA ASP A 17 -10.41 -24.53 7.34
C ASP A 17 -9.73 -23.67 8.42
N LYS A 18 -9.83 -22.33 8.34
CA LYS A 18 -9.33 -21.41 9.37
C LYS A 18 -10.05 -21.60 10.71
N VAL A 19 -11.38 -21.75 10.71
CA VAL A 19 -12.13 -22.02 11.95
C VAL A 19 -11.77 -23.41 12.51
N LYS A 20 -11.71 -24.44 11.67
CA LYS A 20 -11.33 -25.80 12.06
C LYS A 20 -9.93 -25.89 12.67
N SER A 21 -9.01 -25.01 12.29
CA SER A 21 -7.68 -24.95 12.89
C SER A 21 -7.67 -24.57 14.38
N GLY A 22 -8.79 -24.04 14.90
CA GLY A 22 -8.89 -23.54 16.27
C GLY A 22 -8.35 -22.12 16.46
N LEU A 23 -7.72 -21.53 15.44
CA LEU A 23 -7.23 -20.15 15.48
C LEU A 23 -8.35 -19.09 15.51
N TYR A 24 -9.55 -19.44 15.06
CA TYR A 24 -10.70 -18.55 15.01
C TYR A 24 -11.93 -19.27 15.54
N THR A 25 -12.77 -18.55 16.29
CA THR A 25 -13.99 -19.07 16.92
C THR A 25 -15.18 -19.09 15.96
N SER A 26 -15.16 -18.26 14.91
CA SER A 26 -16.28 -18.11 13.98
C SER A 26 -15.86 -17.58 12.61
N ALA A 27 -16.70 -17.81 11.60
CA ALA A 27 -16.54 -17.22 10.27
C ALA A 27 -16.51 -15.69 10.32
N SER A 28 -17.34 -15.07 11.16
CA SER A 28 -17.38 -13.61 11.32
C SER A 28 -16.07 -13.05 11.87
N GLU A 29 -15.35 -13.80 12.69
CA GLU A 29 -14.03 -13.41 13.19
C GLU A 29 -12.98 -13.45 12.07
N VAL A 30 -12.98 -14.52 11.27
CA VAL A 30 -12.12 -14.62 10.08
C VAL A 30 -12.36 -13.44 9.13
N MET A 31 -13.63 -13.11 8.88
CA MET A 31 -13.99 -11.99 7.99
C MET A 31 -13.57 -10.64 8.56
N ARG A 32 -13.73 -10.41 9.87
CA ARG A 32 -13.28 -9.17 10.51
C ARG A 32 -11.77 -8.99 10.38
N GLU A 33 -10.99 -10.03 10.62
CA GLU A 33 -9.53 -9.95 10.49
C GLU A 33 -9.11 -9.73 9.03
N ALA A 34 -9.76 -10.43 8.08
CA ALA A 34 -9.50 -10.20 6.65
C ALA A 34 -9.79 -8.76 6.23
N LEU A 35 -10.89 -8.17 6.69
CA LEU A 35 -11.23 -6.77 6.42
C LEU A 35 -10.29 -5.79 7.12
N ARG A 36 -9.79 -6.12 8.32
CA ARG A 36 -8.78 -5.31 9.03
C ARG A 36 -7.48 -5.24 8.22
N LEU A 37 -7.00 -6.39 7.73
CA LEU A 37 -5.81 -6.46 6.88
C LEU A 37 -6.00 -5.72 5.55
N MET A 38 -7.19 -5.83 4.94
CA MET A 38 -7.53 -5.08 3.73
C MET A 38 -7.50 -3.58 3.97
N ALA A 39 -8.11 -3.10 5.06
CA ALA A 39 -8.11 -1.68 5.41
C ALA A 39 -6.69 -1.14 5.69
N GLU A 40 -5.85 -1.93 6.36
CA GLU A 40 -4.44 -1.57 6.59
C GLU A 40 -3.70 -1.42 5.26
N GLN A 41 -3.84 -2.39 4.35
CA GLN A 41 -3.23 -2.32 3.02
C GLN A 41 -3.72 -1.11 2.21
N ASP A 42 -5.01 -0.82 2.28
CA ASP A 42 -5.62 0.35 1.62
C ASP A 42 -5.07 1.66 2.17
N SER A 43 -4.89 1.77 3.49
CA SER A 43 -4.30 2.95 4.13
C SER A 43 -2.85 3.19 3.69
N ILE A 44 -2.05 2.12 3.60
CA ILE A 44 -0.66 2.20 3.13
C ILE A 44 -0.62 2.62 1.66
N ARG A 45 -1.51 2.06 0.83
CA ARG A 45 -1.61 2.43 -0.59
C ARG A 45 -1.98 3.91 -0.72
N GLN A 46 -2.96 4.38 0.05
CA GLN A 46 -3.39 5.76 0.03
C GLN A 46 -2.26 6.71 0.45
N ALA A 47 -1.56 6.42 1.55
CA ALA A 47 -0.42 7.22 2.01
C ALA A 47 0.70 7.31 0.94
N LYS A 48 0.99 6.21 0.25
CA LYS A 48 1.96 6.20 -0.86
C LYS A 48 1.50 7.08 -2.04
N MET A 49 0.23 7.05 -2.37
CA MET A 49 -0.33 7.89 -3.44
C MET A 49 -0.29 9.37 -3.07
N ASP A 50 -0.57 9.70 -1.81
CA ASP A 50 -0.54 11.08 -1.35
C ASP A 50 0.89 11.63 -1.30
N LEU A 51 1.86 10.81 -0.88
CA LEU A 51 3.28 11.16 -1.00
C LEU A 51 3.70 11.40 -2.46
N LEU A 52 3.34 10.50 -3.36
CA LEU A 52 3.66 10.66 -4.78
C LEU A 52 3.05 11.94 -5.38
N ARG A 53 1.80 12.26 -5.03
CA ARG A 53 1.16 13.51 -5.45
C ARG A 53 1.88 14.74 -4.90
N GLN A 54 2.36 14.67 -3.66
CA GLN A 54 3.15 15.72 -3.04
C GLN A 54 4.49 15.90 -3.76
N ASP A 55 5.21 14.82 -4.04
CA ASP A 55 6.51 14.86 -4.75
C ASP A 55 6.36 15.43 -6.16
N ILE A 56 5.31 15.04 -6.88
CA ILE A 56 5.00 15.61 -8.21
C ILE A 56 4.72 17.11 -8.10
N ARG A 57 3.90 17.52 -7.12
CA ARG A 57 3.60 18.95 -6.91
C ARG A 57 4.88 19.72 -6.58
N ALA A 58 5.70 19.22 -5.67
CA ALA A 58 6.99 19.82 -5.32
C ALA A 58 7.90 19.95 -6.54
N GLY A 59 7.93 18.94 -7.43
CA GLY A 59 8.64 18.99 -8.70
C GLY A 59 8.11 20.08 -9.64
N ILE A 60 6.78 20.20 -9.79
CA ILE A 60 6.16 21.25 -10.62
C ILE A 60 6.44 22.65 -10.05
N GLU A 61 6.42 22.79 -8.73
CA GLU A 61 6.69 24.06 -8.03
C GLU A 61 8.19 24.39 -7.92
N SER A 62 9.09 23.45 -8.27
CA SER A 62 10.55 23.62 -8.15
C SER A 62 11.17 24.58 -9.17
N GLY A 63 10.38 25.06 -10.13
CA GLY A 63 10.80 26.03 -11.14
C GLY A 63 10.79 25.46 -12.56
N THR A 64 11.43 26.18 -13.48
CA THR A 64 11.43 25.81 -14.90
C THR A 64 12.24 24.54 -15.13
N ALA A 65 11.64 23.59 -15.86
CA ALA A 65 12.35 22.39 -16.29
C ALA A 65 13.57 22.75 -17.17
N LEU A 66 14.70 22.13 -16.86
CA LEU A 66 15.95 22.27 -17.61
C LEU A 66 16.20 21.03 -18.47
N VAL A 67 17.05 21.16 -19.49
CA VAL A 67 17.53 19.99 -20.26
C VAL A 67 18.32 19.09 -19.30
N TRP A 68 17.99 17.80 -19.30
CA TRP A 68 18.62 16.84 -18.41
C TRP A 68 19.93 16.31 -19.00
N ASP A 69 21.04 16.50 -18.29
CA ASP A 69 22.35 15.88 -18.57
C ASP A 69 22.81 15.00 -17.39
N PRO A 70 22.86 13.66 -17.56
CA PRO A 70 23.29 12.77 -16.50
C PRO A 70 24.75 12.95 -16.05
N GLU A 71 25.66 13.40 -16.91
CA GLU A 71 27.07 13.56 -16.53
C GLU A 71 27.28 14.80 -15.65
N GLU A 72 26.57 15.89 -15.94
CA GLU A 72 26.54 17.09 -15.09
C GLU A 72 25.97 16.76 -13.70
N VAL A 73 24.83 16.05 -13.64
CA VAL A 73 24.19 15.64 -12.39
C VAL A 73 25.11 14.75 -11.54
N LYS A 74 25.78 13.76 -12.17
CA LYS A 74 26.74 12.89 -11.46
C LYS A 74 27.96 13.66 -10.96
N LYS A 75 28.49 14.59 -11.75
CA LYS A 75 29.63 15.43 -11.35
C LYS A 75 29.28 16.25 -10.12
N ALA A 76 28.15 16.97 -10.14
CA ALA A 76 27.67 17.76 -9.00
C ALA A 76 27.42 16.89 -7.75
N GLY A 77 26.87 15.68 -7.92
CA GLY A 77 26.69 14.73 -6.82
C GLY A 77 28.01 14.27 -6.17
N ARG A 78 29.03 13.98 -6.98
CA ARG A 78 30.37 13.59 -6.47
C ARG A 78 31.09 14.73 -5.75
N GLU A 79 30.90 15.97 -6.19
CA GLU A 79 31.47 17.15 -5.52
C GLU A 79 30.82 17.37 -4.14
N ARG A 80 29.49 17.22 -4.03
CA ARG A 80 28.78 17.30 -2.73
C ARG A 80 29.22 16.25 -1.72
N ASN A 81 29.51 15.02 -2.16
CA ASN A 81 29.91 13.92 -1.27
C ASN A 81 31.40 13.95 -0.85
N LYS A 82 32.20 14.89 -1.38
CA LYS A 82 33.61 15.07 -1.00
C LYS A 82 33.81 16.06 0.15
N ALA A 83 32.79 16.86 0.46
CA ALA A 83 32.75 17.76 1.62
C ALA A 83 32.27 17.01 2.87
#